data_AF-A0A961W171-F1
#
_entry.id   AF-A0A961W171-F1
#
_cell.length_a   1.000
_cell.length_b   1.000
_cell.length_c   1.000
_cell.angle_alpha   90.00
_cell.angle_beta   90.00
_cell.angle_gamma   90.00
#
_symmetry.space_group_name_H-M   'P 1'
#
loop_
_entity.id
_entity.type
_entity.pdbx_description
1 polymer ?
#
loop_
_entity_poly.entity_id
_entity_poly.type
_entity_poly.pdbx_seq_one_letter_code
_entity_poly.pdbx_strand_id
1 'polypeptide(L)'
;MIDNLFLLAIGAFGWGLSLTTYRLFARQNKWPMGALHADLPAIPILLGIFALTMGLLFAAARGADYGGWIIVASGILLAIFWTGFLRVGSQVSLFLAPIAAALLLMGWLPAMLGYEQPRWAHSRPSDLIKRAPQSVPAQPDR
;
A
#
# COMPACT_ATOMS: atom_id res chain seq x y z
N MET A 1 0.10 -11.99 12.23
CA MET A 1 -1.11 -11.75 11.42
C MET A 1 -1.05 -10.40 10.74
N ILE A 2 -0.95 -9.29 11.46
CA ILE A 2 -0.77 -7.94 10.87
C ILE A 2 0.69 -7.52 11.04
N ASP A 3 1.44 -7.48 9.94
CA ASP A 3 2.82 -6.98 9.83
C ASP A 3 2.87 -5.81 8.84
N ASN A 4 4.02 -5.16 8.72
CA ASN A 4 4.17 -4.01 7.84
C ASN A 4 3.89 -4.36 6.37
N LEU A 5 4.33 -5.52 5.89
CA LEU A 5 4.01 -5.97 4.52
C LEU A 5 2.51 -6.19 4.31
N PHE A 6 1.81 -6.73 5.31
CA PHE A 6 0.35 -6.89 5.27
C PHE A 6 -0.36 -5.54 5.09
N LEU A 7 0.05 -4.52 5.85
CA LEU A 7 -0.53 -3.18 5.75
C LEU A 7 -0.17 -2.50 4.43
N LEU A 8 1.07 -2.65 3.97
CA LEU A 8 1.52 -2.16 2.66
C LEU A 8 0.76 -2.83 1.52
N ALA A 9 0.42 -4.13 1.64
CA ALA A 9 -0.38 -4.83 0.65
C ALA A 9 -1.83 -4.32 0.61
N ILE A 10 -2.45 -4.05 1.76
CA ILE A 10 -3.77 -3.40 1.82
C ILE A 10 -3.72 -2.02 1.16
N GLY A 11 -2.71 -1.22 1.49
CA GLY A 11 -2.52 0.12 0.93
C GLY A 11 -2.29 0.09 -0.59
N ALA A 12 -1.35 -0.73 -1.05
CA ALA A 12 -1.03 -0.88 -2.47
C ALA A 12 -2.26 -1.35 -3.28
N PHE A 13 -3.00 -2.32 -2.76
CA PHE A 13 -4.24 -2.78 -3.39
C PHE A 13 -5.33 -1.71 -3.37
N GLY A 14 -5.63 -1.13 -2.21
CA GLY A 14 -6.75 -0.20 -2.05
C GLY A 14 -6.53 1.15 -2.76
N TRP A 15 -5.34 1.74 -2.62
CA TRP A 15 -4.98 2.96 -3.36
C TRP A 15 -4.79 2.67 -4.85
N GLY A 16 -4.26 1.50 -5.22
CA GLY A 16 -4.15 1.07 -6.62
C GLY A 16 -5.52 0.95 -7.29
N LEU A 17 -6.47 0.28 -6.63
CA LEU A 17 -7.87 0.15 -7.10
C LEU A 17 -8.58 1.51 -7.15
N SER A 18 -8.35 2.35 -6.14
CA SER A 18 -8.85 3.73 -6.16
C SER A 18 -8.33 4.49 -7.37
N LEU A 19 -7.03 4.41 -7.67
CA LEU A 19 -6.39 5.16 -8.74
C LEU A 19 -6.84 4.70 -10.14
N THR A 20 -7.01 3.38 -10.35
CA THR A 20 -7.51 2.83 -11.63
C THR A 20 -8.96 3.20 -11.89
N THR A 21 -9.79 3.25 -10.85
CA THR A 21 -11.24 3.47 -10.99
C THR A 21 -11.65 4.93 -10.83
N TYR A 22 -10.82 5.78 -10.20
CA TYR A 22 -11.12 7.18 -9.89
C TYR A 22 -11.63 7.95 -11.11
N ARG A 23 -11.02 7.74 -12.28
CA ARG A 23 -11.41 8.46 -13.50
C ARG A 23 -12.85 8.18 -13.92
N LEU A 24 -13.29 6.92 -13.80
CA LEU A 24 -14.65 6.53 -14.14
C LEU A 24 -15.65 7.21 -13.21
N PHE A 25 -15.40 7.15 -11.90
CA PHE A 25 -16.25 7.80 -10.90
C PHE A 25 -16.27 9.31 -11.03
N ALA A 26 -15.12 9.95 -11.25
CA ALA A 26 -15.04 11.39 -11.40
C ALA A 26 -15.82 11.89 -12.62
N ARG A 27 -15.76 11.17 -13.75
CA ARG A 27 -16.56 11.52 -14.95
C ARG A 27 -18.05 11.33 -14.73
N GLN A 28 -18.45 10.20 -14.11
CA GLN A 28 -19.86 9.92 -13.84
C GLN A 28 -20.47 10.93 -12.87
N ASN A 29 -19.73 11.33 -11.83
CA ASN A 29 -20.22 12.24 -10.80
C ASN A 29 -19.85 13.71 -11.04
N LYS A 30 -19.25 14.04 -12.19
CA LYS A 30 -18.77 15.40 -12.56
C LYS A 30 -17.82 16.01 -11.51
N TRP A 31 -16.98 15.19 -10.90
CA TRP A 31 -16.00 15.66 -9.91
C TRP A 31 -14.81 16.35 -10.58
N PRO A 32 -14.17 17.31 -9.89
CA PRO A 32 -12.91 17.90 -10.35
C PRO A 32 -11.85 16.83 -10.57
N MET A 33 -11.17 16.89 -11.70
CA MET A 33 -10.15 15.94 -12.10
C MET A 33 -8.82 16.67 -12.33
N GLY A 34 -7.75 16.18 -11.73
CA GLY A 34 -6.41 16.73 -11.93
C GLY A 34 -5.94 16.54 -13.38
N ALA A 35 -5.06 17.45 -13.84
CA ALA A 35 -4.55 17.46 -15.22
C ALA A 35 -4.01 16.09 -15.66
N LEU A 36 -3.30 15.38 -14.77
CA LEU A 36 -2.75 14.05 -15.09
C LEU A 36 -3.85 13.03 -15.43
N HIS A 37 -4.99 13.06 -14.73
CA HIS A 37 -6.11 12.14 -15.01
C HIS A 37 -6.95 12.58 -16.22
N ALA A 38 -6.96 13.87 -16.55
CA ALA A 38 -7.69 14.44 -17.67
C ALA A 38 -6.92 14.24 -19.00
N ASP A 39 -5.65 14.63 -19.00
CA ASP A 39 -4.82 14.76 -20.21
C ASP A 39 -4.00 13.50 -20.48
N LEU A 40 -3.53 12.82 -19.42
CA LEU A 40 -2.68 11.63 -19.50
C LEU A 40 -3.22 10.46 -18.66
N PRO A 41 -4.45 9.99 -18.93
CA PRO A 41 -5.13 9.00 -18.08
C PRO A 41 -4.39 7.67 -17.98
N ALA A 42 -3.52 7.35 -18.96
CA ALA A 42 -2.70 6.15 -18.95
C ALA A 42 -1.75 6.10 -17.73
N ILE A 43 -1.16 7.22 -17.31
CA ILE A 43 -0.16 7.23 -16.23
C ILE A 43 -0.78 6.79 -14.89
N PRO A 44 -1.87 7.42 -14.39
CA PRO A 44 -2.53 6.97 -13.17
C PRO A 44 -3.02 5.52 -13.25
N ILE A 45 -3.56 5.12 -14.40
CA ILE A 45 -4.08 3.76 -14.59
C ILE A 45 -2.95 2.73 -14.50
N LEU A 46 -1.82 2.96 -15.16
CA LEU A 46 -0.68 2.05 -15.12
C LEU A 46 -0.07 1.96 -13.71
N LEU A 47 0.08 3.08 -13.02
CA LEU A 47 0.54 3.10 -11.62
C LEU A 47 -0.43 2.35 -10.71
N GLY A 48 -1.73 2.54 -10.91
CA GLY A 48 -2.76 1.88 -10.13
C GLY A 48 -2.80 0.37 -10.38
N ILE A 49 -2.69 -0.06 -11.65
CA ILE A 49 -2.60 -1.47 -12.03
C ILE A 49 -1.36 -2.10 -11.40
N PHE A 50 -0.19 -1.46 -11.52
CA PHE A 50 1.04 -1.96 -10.90
C PHE A 50 0.88 -2.18 -9.40
N ALA A 51 0.37 -1.19 -8.66
CA ALA A 51 0.18 -1.30 -7.22
C ALA A 51 -0.88 -2.36 -6.83
N LEU A 52 -1.99 -2.40 -7.57
CA LEU A 52 -3.04 -3.40 -7.38
C LEU A 52 -2.50 -4.82 -7.59
N THR A 53 -1.76 -5.04 -8.68
CA THR A 53 -1.16 -6.34 -8.98
C THR A 53 -0.16 -6.75 -7.92
N MET A 54 0.71 -5.85 -7.43
CA MET A 54 1.64 -6.19 -6.35
C MET A 54 0.93 -6.57 -5.05
N GLY A 55 -0.11 -5.83 -4.66
CA GLY A 55 -0.93 -6.17 -3.50
C GLY A 55 -1.64 -7.52 -3.65
N LEU A 56 -2.17 -7.81 -4.84
CA LEU A 56 -2.85 -9.07 -5.12
C LEU A 56 -1.89 -10.26 -5.16
N LEU A 57 -0.72 -10.12 -5.78
CA LEU A 57 0.32 -11.16 -5.81
C LEU A 57 0.81 -11.48 -4.40
N PHE A 58 1.02 -10.47 -3.57
CA PHE A 58 1.39 -10.69 -2.17
C PHE A 58 0.28 -11.39 -1.40
N ALA A 59 -0.98 -10.98 -1.57
CA ALA A 59 -2.12 -11.62 -0.93
C ALA A 59 -2.26 -13.10 -1.33
N ALA A 60 -2.05 -13.41 -2.61
CA ALA A 60 -2.06 -14.77 -3.13
C ALA A 60 -0.90 -15.60 -2.54
N ALA A 61 0.32 -15.05 -2.52
CA ALA A 61 1.49 -15.71 -1.95
C ALA A 61 1.38 -15.95 -0.44
N ARG A 62 0.69 -15.06 0.28
CA ARG A 62 0.41 -15.21 1.71
C ARG A 62 -0.60 -16.34 1.96
N GLY A 63 -1.53 -16.57 1.03
CA GLY A 63 -2.55 -17.61 1.14
C GLY A 63 -3.79 -17.17 1.93
N ALA A 64 -4.91 -17.84 1.66
CA ALA A 64 -6.22 -17.56 2.25
C ALA A 64 -6.21 -17.69 3.78
N ASP A 65 -5.63 -18.77 4.29
CA ASP A 65 -5.63 -19.12 5.71
C ASP A 65 -4.77 -18.17 6.57
N TYR A 66 -3.80 -17.50 5.95
CA TYR A 66 -2.89 -16.56 6.62
C TYR A 66 -3.28 -15.08 6.41
N GLY A 67 -4.53 -14.84 5.99
CA GLY A 67 -5.11 -13.50 5.90
C GLY A 67 -5.06 -12.84 4.52
N GLY A 68 -4.74 -13.57 3.45
CA GLY A 68 -4.79 -13.04 2.08
C GLY A 68 -6.16 -12.47 1.72
N TRP A 69 -7.25 -13.13 2.15
CA TRP A 69 -8.62 -12.62 1.98
C TRP A 69 -8.87 -11.30 2.70
N ILE A 70 -8.26 -11.11 3.87
CA ILE A 70 -8.40 -9.88 4.64
C ILE A 70 -7.74 -8.73 3.89
N ILE A 71 -6.58 -8.97 3.24
CA ILE A 71 -5.92 -7.95 2.42
C ILE A 71 -6.86 -7.45 1.31
N VAL A 72 -7.48 -8.37 0.58
CA VAL A 72 -8.40 -8.03 -0.51
C VAL A 72 -9.65 -7.32 0.03
N ALA A 73 -10.30 -7.88 1.06
CA ALA A 73 -11.51 -7.28 1.63
C ALA A 73 -11.25 -5.87 2.20
N SER A 74 -10.22 -5.72 3.01
CA SER A 74 -9.82 -4.42 3.56
C SER A 74 -9.36 -3.45 2.48
N GLY A 75 -8.68 -3.93 1.45
CA GLY A 75 -8.26 -3.13 0.30
C GLY A 75 -9.44 -2.61 -0.52
N ILE A 76 -10.48 -3.43 -0.77
CA ILE A 76 -11.72 -2.98 -1.42
C ILE A 76 -12.42 -1.92 -0.56
N LEU A 77 -12.57 -2.17 0.74
CA LEU A 77 -13.18 -1.21 1.67
C LEU A 77 -12.40 0.11 1.69
N LEU A 78 -11.06 0.03 1.72
CA LEU A 78 -10.19 1.19 1.62
C LEU A 78 -10.42 1.93 0.30
N ALA A 79 -10.49 1.25 -0.84
CA ALA A 79 -10.71 1.89 -2.14
C ALA A 79 -12.06 2.62 -2.22
N ILE A 80 -13.13 2.00 -1.70
CA ILE A 80 -14.48 2.58 -1.66
C ILE A 80 -14.47 3.82 -0.76
N PHE A 81 -13.94 3.69 0.46
CA PHE A 81 -13.82 4.79 1.40
C PHE A 81 -12.98 5.93 0.81
N TRP A 82 -11.79 5.62 0.30
CA TRP A 82 -10.84 6.60 -0.23
C TRP A 82 -11.42 7.36 -1.42
N THR A 83 -12.01 6.66 -2.39
CA THR A 83 -12.58 7.27 -3.59
C THR A 83 -13.87 8.02 -3.30
N GLY A 84 -14.77 7.42 -2.52
CA GLY A 84 -16.09 7.97 -2.23
C GLY A 84 -16.04 9.15 -1.25
N PHE A 85 -15.25 9.03 -0.19
CA PHE A 85 -15.17 10.02 0.87
C PHE A 85 -14.26 11.20 0.49
N LEU A 86 -13.04 10.94 0.02
CA LEU A 86 -12.07 12.00 -0.27
C LEU A 86 -12.33 12.72 -1.60
N ARG A 87 -13.07 12.09 -2.53
CA ARG A 87 -13.36 12.64 -3.86
C ARG A 87 -12.08 13.11 -4.55
N VAL A 88 -11.88 14.42 -4.68
CA VAL A 88 -10.68 15.04 -5.28
C VAL A 88 -9.41 14.69 -4.51
N GLY A 89 -9.49 14.55 -3.18
CA GLY A 89 -8.38 14.11 -2.34
C GLY A 89 -7.87 12.70 -2.67
N SER A 90 -8.66 11.89 -3.39
CA SER A 90 -8.24 10.58 -3.89
C SER A 90 -7.01 10.66 -4.81
N GLN A 91 -6.75 11.82 -5.44
CA GLN A 91 -5.57 12.03 -6.28
C GLN A 91 -4.25 11.87 -5.52
N VAL A 92 -4.25 11.95 -4.18
CA VAL A 92 -3.06 11.63 -3.35
C VAL A 92 -2.62 10.17 -3.52
N SER A 93 -3.51 9.28 -3.97
CA SER A 93 -3.17 7.90 -4.37
C SER A 93 -2.12 7.84 -5.48
N LEU A 94 -1.94 8.89 -6.28
CA LEU A 94 -0.85 8.98 -7.27
C LEU A 94 0.53 8.78 -6.65
N PHE A 95 0.70 9.16 -5.38
CA PHE A 95 1.94 8.95 -4.65
C PHE A 95 1.85 7.74 -3.72
N LEU A 96 0.76 7.60 -2.98
CA LEU A 96 0.62 6.53 -1.99
C LEU A 96 0.63 5.14 -2.61
N ALA A 97 -0.06 4.93 -3.75
CA ALA A 97 -0.12 3.64 -4.41
C ALA A 97 1.27 3.15 -4.86
N PRO A 98 2.07 3.91 -5.64
CA PRO A 98 3.39 3.46 -6.05
C PRO A 98 4.37 3.36 -4.88
N ILE A 99 4.31 4.25 -3.88
CA ILE A 99 5.19 4.14 -2.70
C ILE A 99 4.88 2.86 -1.92
N ALA A 100 3.61 2.57 -1.67
CA ALA A 100 3.21 1.35 -0.97
C ALA A 100 3.63 0.10 -1.73
N ALA A 101 3.43 0.08 -3.06
CA ALA A 101 3.84 -1.03 -3.92
C ALA A 101 5.37 -1.20 -3.95
N ALA A 102 6.13 -0.11 -4.04
CA ALA A 102 7.59 -0.15 -4.02
C ALA A 102 8.12 -0.67 -2.68
N LEU A 103 7.60 -0.19 -1.55
CA LEU A 103 7.98 -0.68 -0.22
C LEU A 103 7.58 -2.14 -0.03
N LEU A 104 6.39 -2.53 -0.48
CA LEU A 104 5.93 -3.92 -0.47
C LEU A 104 6.91 -4.81 -1.25
N LEU A 105 7.26 -4.40 -2.46
CA LEU A 105 8.21 -5.13 -3.30
C LEU A 105 9.59 -5.19 -2.65
N MET A 106 10.11 -4.08 -2.12
CA MET A 106 11.42 -4.05 -1.46
C MET A 106 11.51 -4.98 -0.24
N GLY A 107 10.45 -5.04 0.56
CA GLY A 107 10.44 -5.92 1.74
C GLY A 107 10.14 -7.39 1.39
N TRP A 108 9.41 -7.65 0.31
CA TRP A 108 9.02 -9.00 -0.08
C TRP A 108 10.02 -9.69 -1.03
N LEU A 109 10.68 -8.93 -1.91
CA LEU A 109 11.62 -9.44 -2.92
C LEU A 109 12.72 -10.34 -2.34
N PRO A 110 13.35 -10.03 -1.18
CA PRO A 110 14.35 -10.92 -0.59
C PRO A 110 13.82 -12.32 -0.32
N ALA A 111 12.57 -12.47 0.16
CA ALA A 111 11.99 -13.79 0.36
C ALA A 111 11.68 -14.54 -0.93
N MET A 112 11.27 -13.84 -2.00
CA MET A 112 11.12 -14.48 -3.31
C MET A 112 12.44 -15.09 -3.80
N LEU A 113 13.55 -14.44 -3.46
CA LEU A 113 14.90 -14.83 -3.84
C LEU A 113 15.54 -15.83 -2.85
N GLY A 114 14.84 -16.23 -1.79
CA GLY A 114 15.34 -17.15 -0.76
C GLY A 114 16.27 -16.51 0.28
N TYR A 115 16.35 -15.19 0.35
CA TYR A 115 17.09 -14.45 1.38
C TYR A 115 16.21 -14.12 2.59
N GLU A 116 16.86 -13.84 3.72
CA GLU A 116 16.16 -13.29 4.89
C GLU A 116 15.54 -11.93 4.57
N GLN A 117 14.27 -11.76 4.94
CA GLN A 117 13.60 -10.48 4.77
C GLN A 117 14.14 -9.44 5.75
N PRO A 118 14.10 -8.14 5.37
CA PRO A 118 14.43 -7.06 6.28
C PRO A 118 13.55 -7.13 7.54
N ARG A 119 14.14 -6.91 8.72
CA ARG A 119 13.41 -7.00 9.99
C ARG A 119 12.17 -6.12 10.05
N TRP A 120 12.22 -4.93 9.44
CA TRP A 120 11.08 -4.02 9.37
C TRP A 120 9.91 -4.61 8.59
N ALA A 121 10.13 -5.51 7.64
CA ALA A 121 9.08 -6.08 6.79
C ALA A 121 8.10 -6.96 7.59
N HIS A 122 8.64 -7.73 8.55
CA HIS A 122 7.86 -8.61 9.42
C HIS A 122 7.54 -8.03 10.80
N SER A 123 8.05 -6.84 11.12
CA SER A 123 7.77 -6.16 12.39
C SER A 123 6.34 -5.63 12.42
N ARG A 124 5.79 -5.45 13.62
CA ARG A 124 4.55 -4.67 13.79
C ARG A 124 4.89 -3.18 13.73
N PRO A 125 3.97 -2.31 13.28
CA PRO A 125 4.21 -0.87 13.26
C PRO A 125 4.62 -0.31 14.64
N SER A 126 4.05 -0.87 15.72
CA SER A 126 4.35 -0.48 17.11
C SER A 126 5.80 -0.68 17.50
N ASP A 127 6.46 -1.69 16.92
CA ASP A 127 7.80 -2.10 17.33
C ASP A 127 8.87 -1.16 16.75
N LEU A 128 8.54 -0.49 15.64
CA LEU A 128 9.35 0.57 15.04
C LEU A 128 9.26 1.87 15.84
N ILE A 129 8.07 2.22 16.33
CA ILE A 129 7.84 3.47 17.09
C ILE A 129 8.52 3.40 18.46
N LYS A 130 8.45 2.26 19.15
CA LYS A 130 9.07 2.06 20.47
C LYS A 130 10.61 2.12 20.47
N ARG A 131 11.26 2.14 19.29
CA ARG A 131 12.72 2.21 19.16
C ARG A 131 13.27 3.63 18.99
N ALA A 132 12.43 4.66 18.90
CA ALA A 132 12.91 6.04 19.04
C ALA A 132 13.60 6.19 20.42
N PRO A 133 14.73 6.90 20.51
CA PRO A 133 15.86 6.55 21.37
C PRO A 133 15.52 6.62 22.86
N GLN A 134 15.31 5.47 23.49
CA GLN A 134 15.28 5.34 24.95
C GLN A 134 16.31 4.35 25.50
N SER A 135 17.29 3.92 24.70
CA SER A 135 18.42 3.17 25.24
C SER A 135 19.65 3.26 24.35
N VAL A 136 20.35 4.39 24.44
CA VAL A 136 21.81 4.28 24.52
C VAL A 136 22.04 3.60 25.87
N PRO A 137 22.51 2.34 25.93
CA PRO A 137 22.94 1.81 27.21
C PRO A 137 24.01 2.77 27.71
N ALA A 138 23.80 3.38 28.88
CA ALA A 138 24.83 4.12 29.56
C ALA A 138 26.05 3.20 29.61
N GLN A 139 27.09 3.56 28.86
CA GLN A 139 28.38 2.92 28.95
C GLN A 139 28.75 2.99 30.43
N PRO A 140 28.91 1.86 31.14
CA PRO A 140 29.32 1.94 32.53
C PRO A 140 30.74 2.49 32.50
N ASP A 141 30.90 3.70 33.04
CA ASP A 141 32.19 4.20 33.46
C ASP A 141 32.76 3.20 34.46
N ARG A 142 33.71 2.38 33.99
CA ARG A 142 34.95 1.93 34.68
C ARG A 142 35.55 0.72 33.99
#